data_AF-A0A8S4G2W1-F1
#
_entry.id   AF-A0A8S4G2W1-F1
#
_cell.length_a   1.000
_cell.length_b   1.000
_cell.length_c   1.000
_cell.angle_alpha   90.00
_cell.angle_beta   90.00
_cell.angle_gamma   90.00
#
_symmetry.space_group_name_H-M   'P 1'
#
loop_
_entity.id
_entity.type
_entity.pdbx_description
1 polymer ?
#
loop_
_entity_poly.entity_id
_entity_poly.type
_entity_poly.pdbx_seq_one_letter_code
_entity_poly.pdbx_strand_id
1 'polypeptide(L)'
;MCFGFVISAACELERNAIQLALGSFYPTLLLSGVIWPIEGMPWILRYISTCLPLTLATSSLRSILTRGWPITDPEVYMGFISTLIWIALFLVVTITVLRFKKG
;
A
#
# COMPACT_ATOMS: atom_id res chain seq x y z
N MET A 1 -5.98 -4.01 0.03
CA MET A 1 -7.45 -4.20 -0.08
C MET A 1 -8.24 -3.03 0.50
N CYS A 2 -7.96 -2.56 1.72
CA CYS A 2 -8.75 -1.51 2.38
C CYS A 2 -8.80 -0.15 1.67
N PHE A 3 -7.80 0.19 0.85
CA PHE A 3 -7.81 1.40 0.04
C PHE A 3 -9.02 1.50 -0.92
N GLY A 4 -9.53 0.36 -1.43
CA GLY A 4 -10.73 0.35 -2.26
C GLY A 4 -11.99 0.78 -1.50
N PHE A 5 -12.06 0.51 -0.20
CA PHE A 5 -13.17 1.00 0.64
C PHE A 5 -13.12 2.51 0.82
N VAL A 6 -11.93 3.11 0.89
CA VAL A 6 -11.76 4.57 0.93
C VAL A 6 -12.29 5.21 -0.36
N ILE A 7 -11.89 4.66 -1.52
CA ILE A 7 -12.36 5.16 -2.83
C ILE A 7 -13.88 5.04 -2.94
N SER A 8 -14.44 3.88 -2.56
CA SER A 8 -15.89 3.66 -2.61
C SER A 8 -16.68 4.58 -1.65
N ALA A 9 -16.11 4.94 -0.49
CA ALA A 9 -16.76 5.87 0.43
C ALA A 9 -16.71 7.32 -0.08
N ALA A 10 -15.64 7.70 -0.77
CA ALA A 10 -15.39 9.05 -1.24
C ALA A 10 -16.08 9.39 -2.57
N CYS A 11 -16.29 8.41 -3.46
CA CYS A 11 -16.88 8.66 -4.77
C CYS A 11 -18.38 8.38 -4.80
N GLU A 12 -19.14 9.29 -5.41
CA GLU A 12 -20.57 9.09 -5.69
C GLU A 12 -20.82 8.47 -7.06
N LEU A 13 -19.97 8.79 -8.04
CA LEU A 13 -20.04 8.26 -9.41
C LEU A 13 -19.06 7.10 -9.62
N GLU A 14 -19.57 5.99 -10.15
CA GLU A 14 -18.80 4.77 -10.44
C GLU A 14 -17.63 5.02 -11.39
N ARG A 15 -17.84 5.80 -12.46
CA ARG A 15 -16.79 6.12 -13.43
C ARG A 15 -15.60 6.85 -12.80
N ASN A 16 -15.86 7.75 -11.86
CA ASN A 16 -14.81 8.49 -11.16
C ASN A 16 -14.06 7.56 -10.18
N ALA A 17 -14.77 6.65 -9.51
CA ALA A 17 -14.17 5.67 -8.63
C ALA A 17 -13.18 4.76 -9.38
N ILE A 18 -13.56 4.28 -10.57
CA ILE A 18 -12.70 3.44 -11.41
C ILE A 18 -11.46 4.22 -11.89
N GLN A 19 -11.63 5.46 -12.34
CA GLN A 19 -10.50 6.30 -12.76
C GLN A 19 -9.51 6.59 -11.61
N LEU A 20 -10.02 6.88 -10.41
CA LEU A 20 -9.18 7.09 -9.23
C LEU A 20 -8.48 5.82 -8.79
N ALA A 21 -9.17 4.67 -8.81
CA ALA A 21 -8.59 3.38 -8.48
C ALA A 21 -7.43 3.04 -9.43
N LEU A 22 -7.63 3.16 -10.75
CA LEU A 22 -6.59 2.91 -11.73
C LEU A 22 -5.45 3.93 -11.61
N GLY A 23 -5.78 5.22 -11.53
CA GLY A 23 -4.81 6.32 -11.47
C GLY A 23 -3.90 6.27 -10.24
N SER A 24 -4.39 5.76 -9.11
CA SER A 24 -3.60 5.57 -7.89
C SER A 24 -2.87 4.22 -7.86
N PHE A 25 -3.43 3.17 -8.46
CA PHE A 25 -2.82 1.85 -8.49
C PHE A 25 -1.54 1.81 -9.32
N TYR A 26 -1.52 2.40 -10.52
CA TYR A 26 -0.35 2.37 -11.41
C TYR A 26 0.91 2.99 -10.79
N PRO A 27 0.89 4.22 -10.23
CA PRO A 27 2.05 4.82 -9.58
C PRO A 27 2.51 4.01 -8.36
N THR A 28 1.56 3.54 -7.55
CA THR A 28 1.86 2.72 -6.37
C THR A 28 2.59 1.44 -6.77
N LEU A 29 2.14 0.79 -7.85
CA LEU A 29 2.77 -0.43 -8.37
C LEU A 29 4.19 -0.15 -8.90
N LEU A 30 4.37 0.92 -9.68
CA LEU A 30 5.68 1.31 -10.22
C LEU A 30 6.69 1.67 -9.11
N LEU A 31 6.25 2.40 -8.09
CA LEU A 31 7.09 2.86 -6.98
C LEU A 31 7.38 1.76 -5.96
N SER A 32 6.55 0.74 -5.84
CA SER A 32 6.63 -0.29 -4.80
C SER A 32 7.80 -1.28 -4.87
N GLY A 33 8.69 -1.14 -5.85
CA GLY A 33 9.82 -2.05 -5.99
C GLY A 33 9.49 -3.41 -6.64
N VAL A 34 8.25 -3.57 -7.15
CA VAL A 34 7.78 -4.82 -7.79
C VAL A 34 8.40 -5.01 -9.17
N ILE A 35 8.33 -3.98 -10.02
CA ILE A 35 8.87 -4.02 -11.38
C ILE A 35 10.38 -3.75 -11.38
N TRP A 36 10.83 -2.77 -10.60
CA TRP A 36 12.23 -2.34 -10.56
C TRP A 36 12.75 -2.34 -9.11
N PRO A 37 13.99 -2.77 -8.81
CA PRO A 37 14.59 -2.72 -7.47
C PRO A 37 14.71 -1.31 -6.85
N ILE A 38 14.29 -1.15 -5.59
CA ILE A 38 14.27 0.14 -4.88
C ILE A 38 15.69 0.75 -4.80
N GLU A 39 16.72 -0.08 -4.83
CA GLU A 39 18.13 0.31 -4.80
C GLU A 39 18.55 1.15 -6.01
N GLY A 40 17.88 0.98 -7.16
CA GLY A 40 18.15 1.74 -8.39
C GLY A 40 17.39 3.06 -8.50
N MET A 41 16.56 3.42 -7.51
CA MET A 41 15.77 4.64 -7.53
C MET A 41 16.56 5.85 -7.00
N PRO A 42 16.36 7.06 -7.56
CA PRO A 42 16.93 8.29 -7.01
C PRO A 42 16.42 8.56 -5.59
N TRP A 43 17.19 9.32 -4.81
CA TRP A 43 16.98 9.50 -3.37
C TRP A 43 15.56 9.90 -2.98
N ILE A 44 14.93 10.85 -3.69
CA ILE A 44 13.53 11.26 -3.44
C ILE A 44 12.56 10.08 -3.59
N LEU A 45 12.64 9.37 -4.72
CA LEU A 45 11.70 8.30 -5.02
C LEU A 45 11.86 7.17 -4.02
N ARG A 46 13.09 6.89 -3.59
CA ARG A 46 13.36 5.86 -2.58
C ARG A 46 12.64 6.15 -1.26
N TYR A 47 12.66 7.40 -0.78
CA TYR A 47 11.93 7.79 0.44
C TYR A 47 10.42 7.62 0.29
N ILE A 48 9.87 8.05 -0.86
CA ILE A 48 8.44 7.90 -1.14
C ILE A 48 8.09 6.41 -1.15
N SER A 49 8.80 5.61 -1.93
CA SER A 49 8.62 4.17 -2.01
C SER A 49 8.68 3.49 -0.65
N THR A 50 9.64 3.81 0.22
CA THR A 50 9.70 3.22 1.57
C THR A 50 8.51 3.57 2.46
N CYS A 51 7.82 4.69 2.19
CA CYS A 51 6.60 5.06 2.93
C CYS A 51 5.38 4.25 2.45
N LEU A 52 5.39 3.75 1.21
CA LEU A 52 4.26 3.01 0.65
C LEU A 52 4.08 1.65 1.35
N PRO A 53 2.83 1.24 1.65
CA PRO A 53 2.53 -0.07 2.26
C PRO A 53 3.03 -1.24 1.41
N LEU A 54 3.01 -1.05 0.10
CA LEU A 54 3.27 -2.10 -0.86
C LEU A 54 4.76 -2.48 -0.88
N THR A 55 5.66 -1.54 -0.58
CA THR A 55 7.10 -1.70 -0.73
C THR A 55 7.70 -2.65 0.31
N LEU A 56 7.35 -2.49 1.58
CA LEU A 56 7.83 -3.41 2.61
C LEU A 56 7.18 -4.80 2.45
N ALA A 57 5.92 -4.85 2.01
CA ALA A 57 5.22 -6.10 1.75
C ALA A 57 5.85 -6.91 0.61
N THR A 58 6.28 -6.24 -0.46
CA THR A 58 6.93 -6.88 -1.61
C THR A 58 8.35 -7.31 -1.27
N SER A 59 9.06 -6.50 -0.47
CA SER A 59 10.38 -6.90 0.06
C SER A 59 10.28 -8.13 0.96
N SER A 60 9.35 -8.18 1.90
CA SER A 60 9.16 -9.35 2.77
C SER A 60 8.79 -10.60 1.98
N LEU A 61 7.89 -10.45 1.00
CA LEU A 61 7.50 -11.56 0.12
C LEU A 61 8.70 -12.08 -0.68
N ARG A 62 9.54 -11.18 -1.20
CA ARG A 62 10.76 -11.55 -1.93
C ARG A 62 11.75 -12.28 -1.02
N SER A 63 11.97 -11.83 0.22
CA SER A 63 12.85 -12.50 1.19
C SER A 63 12.34 -13.90 1.53
N ILE A 64 11.03 -14.10 1.68
CA ILE A 64 10.43 -15.44 1.86
C ILE A 64 10.65 -16.32 0.63
N LEU A 65 10.33 -15.84 -0.58
CA LEU A 65 10.38 -16.65 -1.80
C LEU A 65 11.81 -17.01 -2.21
N THR A 66 12.77 -16.11 -2.02
CA THR A 66 14.15 -16.30 -2.48
C THR A 66 15.03 -16.99 -1.45
N ARG A 67 14.83 -16.71 -0.15
CA ARG A 67 15.69 -17.20 0.92
C ARG A 67 15.00 -18.22 1.83
N GLY A 68 13.69 -18.40 1.72
CA GLY A 68 12.93 -19.28 2.60
C GLY A 68 12.90 -18.81 4.05
N TRP A 69 13.06 -17.50 4.30
CA TRP A 69 13.18 -16.97 5.65
C TRP A 69 11.88 -17.12 6.45
N PRO A 70 11.95 -17.57 7.72
CA PRO A 70 10.80 -17.65 8.60
C PRO A 70 10.27 -16.26 8.98
N ILE A 71 9.04 -16.22 9.49
CA ILE A 71 8.36 -14.99 9.92
C ILE A 71 9.09 -14.25 11.06
N THR A 72 10.02 -14.93 11.73
CA THR A 72 10.85 -14.39 12.82
C THR A 72 11.94 -13.45 12.31
N ASP A 73 12.25 -13.46 11.01
CA ASP A 73 13.25 -12.56 10.45
C ASP A 73 12.76 -11.11 10.46
N PRO A 74 13.63 -10.15 10.84
CA PRO A 74 13.25 -8.74 10.93
C PRO A 74 12.67 -8.18 9.63
N GLU A 75 13.24 -8.56 8.48
CA GLU A 75 12.75 -8.10 7.16
C GLU A 75 11.34 -8.60 6.86
N VAL A 76 11.01 -9.82 7.30
CA VAL A 76 9.71 -10.43 7.05
C VAL A 76 8.67 -9.84 7.98
N TYR A 77 8.95 -9.81 9.28
CA TYR A 77 8.04 -9.28 10.29
C TYR A 77 7.73 -7.79 10.08
N MET A 78 8.72 -6.98 9.67
CA MET A 78 8.50 -5.58 9.34
C MET A 78 7.49 -5.38 8.20
N GLY A 79 7.51 -6.22 7.16
CA GLY A 79 6.51 -6.20 6.08
C GLY A 79 5.09 -6.53 6.56
N PHE A 80 4.96 -7.46 7.51
CA PHE A 80 3.66 -7.77 8.12
C PHE A 80 3.16 -6.63 9.03
N ILE A 81 4.03 -6.02 9.83
CA ILE A 81 3.63 -4.87 10.66
C ILE A 81 3.20 -3.70 9.78
N SER A 82 3.98 -3.36 8.75
CA SER A 82 3.66 -2.21 7.89
C SER A 82 2.33 -2.40 7.18
N THR A 83 2.04 -3.62 6.71
CA THR A 83 0.75 -3.93 6.07
C THR A 83 -0.41 -3.82 7.06
N LEU A 84 -0.25 -4.31 8.30
CA LEU A 84 -1.24 -4.15 9.37
C LEU A 84 -1.51 -2.69 9.72
N ILE A 85 -0.47 -1.86 9.87
CA ILE A 85 -0.60 -0.42 10.15
C ILE A 85 -1.41 0.26 9.05
N TRP A 86 -1.07 -0.01 7.78
CA TRP A 86 -1.78 0.59 6.65
C TRP A 86 -3.22 0.10 6.51
N ILE A 87 -3.50 -1.17 6.83
CA ILE A 87 -4.88 -1.69 6.90
C ILE A 87 -5.69 -0.91 7.94
N ALA A 88 -5.15 -0.76 9.15
CA ALA A 88 -5.80 -0.02 10.22
C ALA A 88 -6.03 1.46 9.84
N LEU A 89 -5.01 2.11 9.27
CA LEU A 89 -5.09 3.49 8.81
C LEU A 89 -6.21 3.67 7.77
N PHE A 90 -6.23 2.83 6.73
CA PHE A 90 -7.26 2.92 5.70
C PHE A 90 -8.67 2.65 6.24
N LEU A 91 -8.82 1.72 7.18
CA LEU A 91 -10.12 1.47 7.82
C LEU A 91 -10.59 2.68 8.64
N VAL A 92 -9.72 3.30 9.43
CA VAL A 92 -10.05 4.52 10.20
C VAL A 92 -10.46 5.65 9.25
N VAL A 93 -9.74 5.83 8.14
CA VAL A 93 -10.09 6.84 7.11
C VAL A 93 -11.45 6.54 6.50
N THR A 94 -11.72 5.29 6.09
CA THR A 94 -13.04 4.90 5.56
C THR A 94 -14.16 5.19 6.56
N ILE A 95 -14.00 4.81 7.82
CA ILE A 95 -15.01 5.04 8.86
C ILE A 95 -15.24 6.55 9.06
N THR A 96 -14.17 7.34 9.08
CA THR A 96 -14.25 8.79 9.23
C THR A 96 -15.01 9.42 8.07
N VAL A 97 -14.66 9.10 6.82
CA VAL A 97 -15.36 9.60 5.62
C VAL A 97 -16.85 9.23 5.64
N LEU A 98 -17.17 7.99 6.02
CA LEU A 98 -18.56 7.54 6.13
C LEU A 98 -19.33 8.25 7.26
N ARG A 99 -18.66 8.62 8.36
CA ARG A 99 -19.25 9.42 9.45
C ARG A 99 -19.57 10.84 8.99
N PHE A 100 -18.64 11.49 8.31
CA PHE A 100 -18.83 12.86 7.80
C PHE A 100 -19.95 12.96 6.75
N LYS A 101 -20.16 11.93 5.93
CA LYS A 101 -21.24 11.95 4.91
C LYS A 101 -22.65 11.66 5.48
N LYS A 102 -22.74 11.20 6.73
CA LYS A 102 -24.01 10.90 7.42
C LYS A 102 -24.50 12.03 8.34
N GLY A 103 -23.67 13.03 8.64
CA GLY A 103 -24.04 14.22 9.40
C GLY A 103 -24.30 15.38 8.46
#